data_AF-A0A952IMA7-F1
#
_entry.id   AF-A0A952IMA7-F1
#
_cell.length_a   1.000
_cell.length_b   1.000
_cell.length_c   1.000
_cell.angle_alpha   90.00
_cell.angle_beta   90.00
_cell.angle_gamma   90.00
#
_symmetry.space_group_name_H-M   'P 1'
#
loop_
_entity.id
_entity.type
_entity.pdbx_description
1 polymer ?
#
loop_
_entity_poly.entity_id
_entity_poly.type
_entity_poly.pdbx_seq_one_letter_code
_entity_poly.pdbx_strand_id
1 'polypeptide(L)'
;MATTVVGQVPIQVQSGIQPTFNQPTSNPRRSGNYFEMLQAQVTQLGTQTMLSPSGLVQLNQPLIQSIASGGQQAVPILARFLAQAAGYPMVNPFAVVEALQVVQHLAQQRTPGVQQLYGALSKFNYHPDPYIQMYLAEVYRVLGEPQAIGPMMANLVHTAINQYPPMGYGLPPGQDRFEAWGGAISDLIAQNVARQLQQRQMV
;
A
#
# COMPACT_ATOMS: atom_id res chain seq x y z
N MET A 1 -40.46 -15.26 -47.05
CA MET A 1 -40.40 -13.85 -46.60
C MET A 1 -39.19 -13.74 -45.69
N ALA A 2 -38.19 -12.96 -46.11
CA ALA A 2 -36.87 -12.91 -45.50
C ALA A 2 -36.87 -11.98 -44.28
N THR A 3 -36.42 -12.50 -43.14
CA THR A 3 -36.25 -11.74 -41.91
C THR A 3 -34.86 -11.10 -41.89
N THR A 4 -34.80 -9.78 -41.98
CA THR A 4 -33.58 -8.98 -41.92
C THR A 4 -32.96 -9.05 -40.53
N VAL A 5 -31.71 -9.51 -40.47
CA VAL A 5 -30.84 -9.44 -39.29
C VAL A 5 -30.29 -8.02 -39.19
N VAL A 6 -30.59 -7.34 -38.08
CA VAL A 6 -30.00 -6.03 -37.75
C VAL A 6 -28.57 -6.27 -37.24
N GLY A 7 -27.58 -5.95 -38.08
CA GLY A 7 -26.17 -5.92 -37.68
C GLY A 7 -25.87 -4.68 -36.83
N GLN A 8 -25.34 -4.90 -35.63
CA GLN A 8 -24.77 -3.85 -34.80
C GLN A 8 -23.40 -3.43 -35.35
N VAL A 9 -23.23 -2.13 -35.54
CA VAL A 9 -21.98 -1.47 -35.92
C VAL A 9 -21.11 -1.32 -34.67
N PRO A 10 -19.81 -1.68 -34.69
CA PRO A 10 -18.93 -1.43 -33.56
C PRO A 10 -18.60 0.06 -33.44
N ILE A 11 -18.93 0.67 -32.30
CA ILE A 11 -18.55 2.04 -31.96
C ILE A 11 -17.07 2.03 -31.54
N GLN A 12 -16.22 2.68 -32.34
CA GLN A 12 -14.89 3.09 -31.93
C GLN A 12 -15.02 4.34 -31.04
N VAL A 13 -14.47 4.28 -29.82
CA VAL A 13 -14.36 5.44 -28.94
C VAL A 13 -12.91 5.93 -28.99
N GLN A 14 -12.71 7.09 -29.62
CA GLN A 14 -11.44 7.78 -29.75
C GLN A 14 -11.24 8.79 -28.61
N SER A 15 -10.07 8.69 -28.00
CA SER A 15 -9.30 9.57 -27.08
C SER A 15 -9.71 11.03 -26.77
N GLY A 16 -9.50 11.39 -25.50
CA GLY A 16 -9.23 12.74 -24.96
C GLY A 16 -9.52 12.74 -23.44
N ILE A 17 -8.73 13.20 -22.47
CA ILE A 17 -7.62 14.15 -22.36
C ILE A 17 -6.75 13.65 -21.18
N GLN A 18 -5.43 13.55 -21.32
CA GLN A 18 -4.51 13.32 -20.18
C GLN A 18 -3.99 14.68 -19.67
N PRO A 19 -4.01 14.97 -18.35
CA PRO A 19 -3.38 16.15 -17.82
C PRO A 19 -1.85 16.02 -17.89
N THR A 20 -1.22 16.97 -18.57
CA THR A 20 0.24 17.13 -18.68
C THR A 20 0.85 17.50 -17.33
N PHE A 21 1.63 16.58 -16.75
CA PHE A 21 2.60 16.91 -15.69
C PHE A 21 3.99 17.02 -16.33
N ASN A 22 4.64 18.18 -16.18
CA ASN A 22 6.00 18.43 -16.67
C ASN A 22 6.98 17.42 -16.05
N GLN A 23 7.61 16.61 -16.90
CA GLN A 23 8.70 15.71 -16.51
C GLN A 23 10.02 16.50 -16.39
N PRO A 24 10.87 16.24 -15.37
CA PRO A 24 12.22 16.78 -15.34
C PRO A 24 13.08 16.13 -16.43
N THR A 25 13.82 16.93 -17.17
CA THR A 25 14.70 16.49 -18.25
C THR A 25 15.90 15.72 -17.70
N SER A 26 15.87 14.38 -17.79
CA SER A 26 17.06 13.53 -17.69
C SER A 26 17.04 12.45 -18.79
N ASN A 27 18.06 12.51 -19.65
CA ASN A 27 18.47 11.58 -20.71
C ASN A 27 17.59 10.31 -20.96
N PRO A 28 16.83 10.23 -22.09
CA PRO A 28 15.67 9.33 -22.24
C PRO A 28 15.93 7.86 -22.63
N ARG A 29 17.18 7.40 -22.85
CA ARG A 29 17.42 6.04 -23.40
C ARG A 29 17.71 4.93 -22.37
N ARG A 30 17.94 5.26 -21.10
CA ARG A 30 18.28 4.27 -20.05
C ARG A 30 17.21 4.13 -18.95
N SER A 31 16.43 5.18 -18.71
CA SER A 31 15.40 5.24 -17.66
C SER A 31 14.06 4.62 -18.07
N GLY A 32 13.72 4.63 -19.37
CA GLY A 32 12.45 4.08 -19.89
C GLY A 32 12.28 2.58 -19.58
N ASN A 33 13.29 1.77 -19.89
CA ASN A 33 13.23 0.32 -19.69
C ASN A 33 13.10 -0.08 -18.22
N TYR A 34 13.72 0.66 -17.30
CA TYR A 34 13.69 0.33 -15.87
C TYR A 34 12.36 0.73 -15.22
N PHE A 35 11.80 1.89 -15.59
CA PHE A 35 10.49 2.32 -15.12
C PHE A 35 9.38 1.38 -15.59
N GLU A 36 9.42 0.97 -16.86
CA GLU A 36 8.48 -0.02 -17.42
C GLU A 36 8.61 -1.38 -16.74
N MET A 37 9.85 -1.82 -16.46
CA MET A 37 10.10 -3.05 -15.70
C MET A 37 9.52 -2.98 -14.28
N LEU A 38 9.75 -1.88 -13.55
CA LEU A 38 9.17 -1.69 -12.21
C LEU A 38 7.63 -1.68 -12.27
N GLN A 39 7.06 -1.04 -13.29
CA GLN A 39 5.62 -1.01 -13.48
C GLN A 39 5.07 -2.42 -13.73
N ALA A 40 5.73 -3.20 -14.59
CA ALA A 40 5.38 -4.60 -14.82
C ALA A 40 5.49 -5.42 -13.53
N GLN A 41 6.54 -5.25 -12.74
CA GLN A 41 6.70 -5.94 -11.45
C GLN A 41 5.57 -5.61 -10.47
N VAL A 42 5.14 -4.35 -10.37
CA VAL A 42 4.01 -3.95 -9.50
C VAL A 42 2.70 -4.63 -9.93
N THR A 43 2.49 -4.91 -11.23
CA THR A 43 1.32 -5.68 -11.67
C THR A 43 1.34 -7.16 -11.25
N GLN A 44 2.49 -7.68 -10.84
CA GLN A 44 2.65 -9.06 -10.36
C GLN A 44 2.44 -9.22 -8.85
N LEU A 45 2.24 -8.13 -8.11
CA LEU A 45 2.00 -8.19 -6.67
C LEU A 45 0.78 -9.08 -6.36
N GLY A 46 0.90 -9.91 -5.33
CA GLY A 46 -0.16 -10.80 -4.87
C GLY A 46 -0.37 -12.07 -5.70
N THR A 47 0.33 -12.23 -6.83
CA THR A 47 0.14 -13.36 -7.76
C THR A 47 0.84 -14.64 -7.31
N GLN A 48 1.90 -14.51 -6.51
CA GLN A 48 2.70 -15.62 -5.98
C GLN A 48 2.62 -15.72 -4.45
N THR A 49 1.74 -14.93 -3.82
CA THR A 49 1.50 -15.03 -2.38
C THR A 49 0.82 -16.35 -2.05
N MET A 50 1.33 -17.06 -1.06
CA MET A 50 0.79 -18.35 -0.63
C MET A 50 0.27 -18.26 0.81
N LEU A 51 -0.81 -18.98 1.10
CA LEU A 51 -1.24 -19.26 2.47
C LEU A 51 -0.68 -20.62 2.87
N SER A 52 0.09 -20.67 3.96
CA SER A 52 0.55 -21.92 4.52
C SER A 52 -0.64 -22.72 5.10
N PRO A 53 -0.49 -24.03 5.35
CA PRO A 53 -1.49 -24.83 6.05
C PRO A 53 -1.80 -24.33 7.47
N SER A 54 -0.87 -23.61 8.10
CA SER A 54 -1.07 -22.92 9.38
C SER A 54 -1.77 -21.56 9.23
N GLY A 55 -2.15 -21.18 8.02
CA GLY A 55 -2.82 -19.93 7.65
C GLY A 55 -1.88 -18.72 7.56
N LEU A 56 -0.57 -18.91 7.62
CA LEU A 56 0.41 -17.84 7.49
C LEU A 56 0.51 -17.36 6.06
N VAL A 57 0.58 -16.05 5.88
CA VAL A 57 0.82 -15.44 4.58
C VAL A 57 2.31 -15.48 4.27
N GLN A 58 2.67 -16.19 3.19
CA GLN A 58 4.00 -16.20 2.60
C GLN A 58 4.01 -15.27 1.39
N LEU A 59 4.55 -14.08 1.60
CA LEU A 59 4.67 -13.04 0.57
C LEU A 59 5.82 -13.33 -0.39
N ASN A 60 5.72 -12.81 -1.61
CA ASN A 60 6.77 -12.88 -2.62
C ASN A 60 7.93 -11.94 -2.29
N GLN A 61 8.74 -12.33 -1.31
CA GLN A 61 9.90 -11.56 -0.84
C GLN A 61 10.86 -11.15 -1.96
N PRO A 62 11.21 -12.01 -2.94
CA PRO A 62 12.04 -11.59 -4.07
C PRO A 62 11.45 -10.45 -4.89
N LEU A 63 10.14 -10.50 -5.18
CA LEU A 63 9.45 -9.43 -5.92
C LEU A 63 9.40 -8.13 -5.10
N ILE A 64 9.06 -8.22 -3.82
CA ILE A 64 9.03 -7.08 -2.89
C ILE A 64 10.39 -6.38 -2.87
N GLN A 65 11.47 -7.14 -2.68
CA GLN A 65 12.83 -6.61 -2.64
C GLN A 65 13.26 -6.02 -3.98
N SER A 66 12.89 -6.68 -5.09
CA SER A 66 13.17 -6.16 -6.43
C SER A 66 12.50 -4.79 -6.64
N ILE A 67 11.23 -4.63 -6.30
CA ILE A 67 10.52 -3.36 -6.46
C ILE A 67 11.10 -2.30 -5.50
N ALA A 68 11.37 -2.67 -4.25
CA ALA A 68 11.97 -1.77 -3.26
C ALA A 68 13.36 -1.28 -3.69
N SER A 69 14.15 -2.11 -4.39
CA SER A 69 15.45 -1.68 -4.95
C SER A 69 15.35 -0.56 -5.98
N GLY A 70 14.16 -0.32 -6.54
CA GLY A 70 13.85 0.82 -7.40
C GLY A 70 13.81 2.18 -6.70
N GLY A 71 13.85 2.20 -5.36
CA GLY A 71 13.97 3.42 -4.57
C GLY A 71 12.92 4.47 -4.96
N GLN A 72 13.39 5.69 -5.24
CA GLN A 72 12.51 6.83 -5.54
C GLN A 72 11.65 6.60 -6.80
N GLN A 73 12.10 5.79 -7.76
CA GLN A 73 11.33 5.51 -8.98
C GLN A 73 10.11 4.62 -8.73
N ALA A 74 10.16 3.79 -7.68
CA ALA A 74 9.04 2.95 -7.28
C ALA A 74 7.89 3.75 -6.64
N VAL A 75 8.20 4.87 -5.98
CA VAL A 75 7.22 5.69 -5.24
C VAL A 75 6.01 6.10 -6.11
N PRO A 76 6.15 6.77 -7.26
CA PRO A 76 4.99 7.17 -8.07
C PRO A 76 4.22 5.98 -8.65
N ILE A 77 4.88 4.85 -8.88
CA ILE A 77 4.24 3.62 -9.38
C ILE A 77 3.35 3.04 -8.27
N LEU A 78 3.88 2.92 -7.05
CA LEU A 78 3.14 2.46 -5.87
C LEU A 78 2.00 3.40 -5.52
N ALA A 79 2.20 4.72 -5.60
CA ALA A 79 1.15 5.72 -5.36
C ALA A 79 -0.06 5.47 -6.27
N ARG A 80 0.18 5.24 -7.57
CA ARG A 80 -0.86 4.95 -8.55
C ARG A 80 -1.54 3.62 -8.27
N PHE A 81 -0.76 2.57 -8.00
CA PHE A 81 -1.30 1.24 -7.67
C PHE A 81 -2.21 1.31 -6.43
N LEU A 82 -1.73 1.86 -5.32
CA LEU A 82 -2.46 1.97 -4.06
C LEU A 82 -3.72 2.84 -4.21
N ALA A 83 -3.63 3.95 -4.94
CA ALA A 83 -4.77 4.82 -5.19
C ALA A 83 -5.88 4.14 -6.01
N GLN A 84 -5.50 3.28 -6.96
CA GLN A 84 -6.44 2.46 -7.74
C GLN A 84 -7.00 1.34 -6.89
N ALA A 85 -6.15 0.62 -6.16
CA ALA A 85 -6.54 -0.51 -5.32
C ALA A 85 -7.60 -0.15 -4.27
N ALA A 86 -7.52 1.05 -3.69
CA ALA A 86 -8.50 1.53 -2.73
C ALA A 86 -9.91 1.79 -3.32
N GLY A 87 -10.03 1.95 -4.64
CA GLY A 87 -11.28 2.33 -5.31
C GLY A 87 -12.12 1.16 -5.83
N TYR A 88 -11.60 -0.08 -5.82
CA TYR A 88 -12.26 -1.23 -6.44
C TYR A 88 -12.56 -2.34 -5.42
N PRO A 89 -13.80 -2.87 -5.37
CA PRO A 89 -14.16 -3.98 -4.47
C PRO A 89 -13.53 -5.33 -4.86
N MET A 90 -12.67 -5.39 -5.88
CA MET A 90 -12.13 -6.63 -6.47
C MET A 90 -10.59 -6.69 -6.48
N VAL A 91 -9.89 -5.86 -5.71
CA VAL A 91 -8.43 -5.97 -5.64
C VAL A 91 -8.04 -7.14 -4.73
N ASN A 92 -7.16 -8.00 -5.22
CA ASN A 92 -6.55 -9.07 -4.44
C ASN A 92 -5.90 -8.48 -3.16
N PRO A 93 -6.37 -8.82 -1.95
CA PRO A 93 -5.82 -8.28 -0.70
C PRO A 93 -4.32 -8.53 -0.55
N PHE A 94 -3.82 -9.65 -1.07
CA PHE A 94 -2.39 -9.96 -1.05
C PHE A 94 -1.56 -9.00 -1.90
N ALA A 95 -2.11 -8.49 -3.01
CA ALA A 95 -1.41 -7.49 -3.82
C ALA A 95 -1.25 -6.17 -3.04
N VAL A 96 -2.25 -5.79 -2.26
CA VAL A 96 -2.17 -4.62 -1.37
C VAL A 96 -1.17 -4.87 -0.25
N VAL A 97 -1.20 -6.04 0.38
CA VAL A 97 -0.25 -6.42 1.44
C VAL A 97 1.20 -6.37 0.95
N GLU A 98 1.50 -6.96 -0.21
CA GLU A 98 2.85 -6.90 -0.77
C GLU A 98 3.25 -5.46 -1.14
N ALA A 99 2.33 -4.64 -1.66
CA ALA A 99 2.59 -3.23 -1.90
C ALA A 99 2.92 -2.48 -0.60
N LEU A 100 2.19 -2.74 0.50
CA LEU A 100 2.48 -2.16 1.82
C LEU A 100 3.86 -2.58 2.32
N GLN A 101 4.27 -3.83 2.12
CA GLN A 101 5.62 -4.29 2.45
C GLN A 101 6.70 -3.56 1.62
N VAL A 102 6.49 -3.36 0.32
CA VAL A 102 7.40 -2.53 -0.49
C VAL A 102 7.52 -1.13 0.09
N VAL A 103 6.39 -0.49 0.44
CA VAL A 103 6.40 0.85 1.06
C VAL A 103 7.17 0.85 2.38
N GLN A 104 6.98 -0.16 3.22
CA GLN A 104 7.71 -0.30 4.48
C GLN A 104 9.23 -0.38 4.24
N HIS A 105 9.68 -1.19 3.28
CA HIS A 105 11.10 -1.27 2.92
C HIS A 105 11.65 0.07 2.42
N LEU A 106 10.91 0.76 1.54
CA LEU A 106 11.31 2.09 1.05
C LEU A 106 11.40 3.10 2.20
N ALA A 107 10.48 3.04 3.17
CA ALA A 107 10.46 3.89 4.36
C ALA A 107 11.67 3.60 5.28
N GLN A 108 11.97 2.32 5.55
CA GLN A 108 13.13 1.91 6.33
C GLN A 108 14.45 2.38 5.69
N GLN A 109 14.53 2.35 4.36
CA GLN A 109 15.67 2.85 3.59
C GLN A 109 15.72 4.39 3.50
N ARG A 110 14.76 5.11 4.11
CA ARG A 110 14.62 6.57 4.01
C ARG A 110 14.56 7.07 2.56
N THR A 111 13.92 6.30 1.69
CA THR A 111 13.79 6.67 0.27
C THR A 111 13.07 8.02 0.14
N PRO A 112 13.61 8.97 -0.63
CA PRO A 112 12.99 10.28 -0.83
C PRO A 112 11.56 10.16 -1.41
N GLY A 113 10.64 10.94 -0.87
CA GLY A 113 9.26 11.02 -1.37
C GLY A 113 8.31 9.95 -0.86
N VAL A 114 8.77 8.95 -0.10
CA VAL A 114 7.89 7.88 0.43
C VAL A 114 6.78 8.45 1.32
N GLN A 115 7.03 9.53 2.08
CA GLN A 115 6.00 10.21 2.88
C GLN A 115 4.79 10.68 2.04
N GLN A 116 4.99 10.98 0.75
CA GLN A 116 3.90 11.39 -0.15
C GLN A 116 2.89 10.26 -0.40
N LEU A 117 3.25 9.01 -0.09
CA LEU A 117 2.35 7.86 -0.18
C LEU A 117 1.24 7.88 0.88
N TYR A 118 1.38 8.69 1.95
CA TYR A 118 0.37 8.78 3.00
C TYR A 118 -1.04 9.04 2.45
N GLY A 119 -1.18 9.92 1.45
CA GLY A 119 -2.47 10.20 0.83
C GLY A 119 -3.13 8.96 0.21
N ALA A 120 -2.35 8.07 -0.39
CA ALA A 120 -2.86 6.80 -0.94
C ALA A 120 -3.10 5.75 0.16
N LEU A 121 -2.18 5.65 1.14
CA LEU A 121 -2.27 4.73 2.28
C LEU A 121 -3.51 5.01 3.15
N SER A 122 -3.83 6.28 3.39
CA SER A 122 -4.95 6.70 4.24
C SER A 122 -6.31 6.19 3.76
N LYS A 123 -6.44 5.86 2.47
CA LYS A 123 -7.65 5.27 1.92
C LYS A 123 -7.93 3.86 2.45
N PHE A 124 -6.91 3.17 2.95
CA PHE A 124 -7.02 1.85 3.57
C PHE A 124 -7.26 1.93 5.08
N ASN A 125 -7.37 3.12 5.67
CA ASN A 125 -7.52 3.28 7.12
C ASN A 125 -8.74 2.57 7.72
N TYR A 126 -9.75 2.24 6.93
CA TYR A 126 -10.94 1.52 7.41
C TYR A 126 -11.23 0.27 6.57
N HIS A 127 -10.20 -0.25 5.89
CA HIS A 127 -10.33 -1.44 5.07
C HIS A 127 -10.68 -2.67 5.94
N PRO A 128 -11.66 -3.51 5.56
CA PRO A 128 -12.13 -4.62 6.40
C PRO A 128 -11.16 -5.80 6.48
N ASP A 129 -10.25 -5.94 5.50
CA ASP A 129 -9.25 -7.01 5.49
C ASP A 129 -8.22 -6.80 6.62
N PRO A 130 -8.05 -7.80 7.51
CA PRO A 130 -7.26 -7.59 8.71
C PRO A 130 -5.75 -7.79 8.46
N TYR A 131 -5.32 -8.41 7.35
CA TYR A 131 -3.91 -8.41 6.95
C TYR A 131 -3.52 -7.03 6.45
N ILE A 132 -4.35 -6.40 5.60
CA ILE A 132 -4.13 -5.02 5.16
C ILE A 132 -3.98 -4.10 6.36
N GLN A 133 -4.85 -4.20 7.37
CA GLN A 133 -4.74 -3.36 8.57
C GLN A 133 -3.48 -3.61 9.40
N MET A 134 -3.05 -4.87 9.51
CA MET A 134 -1.82 -5.21 10.23
C MET A 134 -0.59 -4.60 9.54
N TYR A 135 -0.45 -4.83 8.24
CA TYR A 135 0.68 -4.31 7.46
C TYR A 135 0.66 -2.79 7.33
N LEU A 136 -0.53 -2.18 7.22
CA LEU A 136 -0.68 -0.72 7.18
C LEU A 136 -0.18 -0.06 8.47
N ALA A 137 -0.46 -0.67 9.62
CA ALA A 137 0.02 -0.19 10.91
C ALA A 137 1.56 -0.19 11.00
N GLU A 138 2.20 -1.25 10.52
CA GLU A 138 3.67 -1.31 10.48
C GLU A 138 4.26 -0.25 9.55
N VAL A 139 3.62 0.02 8.41
CA VAL A 139 4.03 1.10 7.51
C VAL A 139 3.94 2.46 8.21
N TYR A 140 2.82 2.77 8.86
CA TYR A 140 2.66 4.04 9.57
C TYR A 140 3.68 4.23 10.69
N ARG A 141 3.98 3.17 11.44
CA ARG A 141 5.02 3.15 12.47
C ARG A 141 6.38 3.60 11.94
N VAL A 142 6.78 3.07 10.79
CA VAL A 142 8.07 3.39 10.16
C VAL A 142 8.06 4.78 9.53
N LEU A 143 6.95 5.19 8.91
CA LEU A 143 6.83 6.52 8.33
C LEU A 143 6.80 7.64 9.39
N GLY A 144 6.35 7.32 10.60
CA GLY A 144 6.24 8.29 11.69
C GLY A 144 5.07 9.28 11.47
N GLU A 145 4.01 8.85 10.78
CA GLU A 145 2.87 9.70 10.41
C GLU A 145 1.86 9.86 11.57
N PRO A 146 1.86 11.00 12.29
CA PRO A 146 1.05 11.15 13.50
C PRO A 146 -0.45 11.20 13.18
N GLN A 147 -0.82 11.59 11.96
CA GLN A 147 -2.22 11.62 11.52
C GLN A 147 -2.85 10.22 11.43
N ALA A 148 -2.04 9.16 11.37
CA ALA A 148 -2.52 7.78 11.38
C ALA A 148 -3.01 7.29 12.77
N ILE A 149 -2.61 7.95 13.86
CA ILE A 149 -2.92 7.51 15.23
C ILE A 149 -4.43 7.38 15.46
N GLY A 150 -5.21 8.40 15.07
CA GLY A 150 -6.66 8.41 15.27
C GLY A 150 -7.37 7.24 14.57
N PRO A 151 -7.18 7.06 13.25
CA PRO A 151 -7.73 5.91 12.53
C PRO A 151 -7.29 4.55 13.08
N MET A 152 -6.01 4.40 13.45
CA MET A 152 -5.51 3.15 14.05
C MET A 152 -6.18 2.84 15.40
N MET A 153 -6.35 3.84 16.26
CA MET A 153 -7.10 3.71 17.51
C MET A 153 -8.56 3.33 17.27
N ALA A 154 -9.21 3.93 16.29
CA ALA A 154 -10.59 3.59 15.94
C ALA A 154 -10.73 2.13 15.51
N ASN A 155 -9.82 1.62 14.67
CA ASN A 155 -9.81 0.21 14.25
C ASN A 155 -9.51 -0.74 15.40
N LEU A 156 -8.56 -0.38 16.27
CA LEU A 156 -8.24 -1.14 17.47
C LEU A 156 -9.48 -1.33 18.35
N VAL A 157 -10.17 -0.23 18.67
CA VAL A 157 -11.39 -0.24 19.48
C VAL A 157 -12.52 -0.99 18.78
N HIS A 158 -12.73 -0.74 17.49
CA HIS A 158 -13.77 -1.42 16.71
C HIS A 158 -13.56 -2.94 16.67
N THR A 159 -12.33 -3.39 16.47
CA THR A 159 -11.97 -4.81 16.44
C THR A 159 -12.11 -5.45 17.81
N ALA A 160 -11.71 -4.76 18.88
CA ALA A 160 -11.85 -5.24 20.26
C ALA A 160 -13.32 -5.40 20.68
N ILE A 161 -14.18 -4.45 20.30
CA ILE A 161 -15.61 -4.45 20.67
C ILE A 161 -16.38 -5.49 19.84
N ASN A 162 -16.18 -5.49 18.52
CA ASN A 162 -17.04 -6.28 17.63
C ASN A 162 -16.62 -7.75 17.50
N GLN A 163 -15.60 -8.18 18.25
CA GLN A 163 -15.09 -9.56 18.24
C GLN A 163 -15.07 -10.11 16.81
N TYR A 164 -14.46 -9.37 15.87
CA TYR A 164 -14.21 -9.92 14.54
C TYR A 164 -13.63 -11.32 14.78
N PRO A 165 -14.22 -12.37 14.19
CA PRO A 165 -14.05 -13.71 14.71
C PRO A 165 -12.56 -14.01 14.88
N PRO A 166 -12.17 -14.84 15.86
CA PRO A 166 -10.82 -15.38 15.93
C PRO A 166 -10.63 -16.22 14.66
N MET A 167 -10.37 -15.58 13.54
CA MET A 167 -10.36 -16.26 12.26
C MET A 167 -9.06 -17.05 12.26
N GLY A 168 -9.22 -18.38 12.29
CA GLY A 168 -8.17 -19.39 12.19
C GLY A 168 -7.44 -19.38 10.84
N TYR A 169 -7.11 -18.20 10.33
CA TYR A 169 -6.10 -17.96 9.32
C TYR A 169 -4.93 -17.31 10.04
N GLY A 170 -3.90 -18.12 10.29
CA GLY A 170 -2.71 -17.78 11.06
C GLY A 170 -2.16 -16.40 10.72
N LEU A 171 -2.18 -15.53 11.73
CA LEU A 171 -1.17 -14.49 11.83
C LEU A 171 0.19 -15.15 11.98
N PRO A 172 1.29 -14.55 11.49
CA PRO A 172 2.65 -15.01 11.76
C PRO A 172 2.82 -15.39 13.24
N PRO A 173 3.43 -16.54 13.58
CA PRO A 173 3.65 -16.89 14.98
C PRO A 173 4.45 -15.79 15.66
N GLY A 174 3.88 -15.21 16.73
CA GLY A 174 4.47 -14.07 17.44
C GLY A 174 4.03 -12.67 16.98
N GLN A 175 3.01 -12.54 16.12
CA GLN A 175 2.37 -11.25 15.83
C GLN A 175 0.88 -11.29 16.15
N ASP A 176 0.49 -10.70 17.28
CA ASP A 176 -0.90 -10.32 17.53
C ASP A 176 -1.20 -9.00 16.78
N ARG A 177 -2.36 -8.89 16.12
CA ARG A 177 -2.79 -7.62 15.50
C ARG A 177 -2.87 -6.51 16.55
N PHE A 178 -3.24 -6.85 17.79
CA PHE A 178 -3.24 -5.92 18.91
C PHE A 178 -1.83 -5.46 19.29
N GLU A 179 -0.82 -6.33 19.21
CA GLU A 179 0.58 -5.97 19.44
C GLU A 179 1.11 -5.07 18.32
N ALA A 180 0.85 -5.42 17.05
CA ALA A 180 1.25 -4.60 15.91
C ALA A 180 0.62 -3.19 15.96
N TRP A 181 -0.69 -3.11 16.23
CA TRP A 181 -1.39 -1.83 16.35
C TRP A 181 -0.97 -1.06 17.61
N GLY A 182 -0.97 -1.71 18.78
CA GLY A 182 -0.61 -1.08 20.04
C GLY A 182 0.83 -0.59 20.07
N GLY A 183 1.76 -1.39 19.54
CA GLY A 183 3.16 -1.01 19.36
C GLY A 183 3.31 0.17 18.39
N ALA A 184 2.64 0.12 17.23
CA ALA A 184 2.69 1.22 16.26
C ALA A 184 2.10 2.53 16.81
N ILE A 185 0.97 2.48 17.51
CA ILE A 185 0.36 3.65 18.15
C ILE A 185 1.33 4.23 19.20
N SER A 186 1.87 3.38 20.07
CA SER A 186 2.79 3.81 21.14
C SER A 186 4.05 4.47 20.57
N ASP A 187 4.66 3.85 19.54
CA ASP A 187 5.81 4.40 18.83
C ASP A 187 5.49 5.75 18.20
N LEU A 188 4.33 5.88 17.52
CA LEU A 188 3.91 7.14 16.90
C LEU A 188 3.69 8.26 17.92
N ILE A 189 3.08 7.96 19.06
CA ILE A 189 2.92 8.92 20.16
C ILE A 189 4.30 9.36 20.67
N ALA A 190 5.20 8.40 20.96
CA ALA A 190 6.56 8.70 21.43
C ALA A 190 7.32 9.58 20.43
N GLN A 191 7.29 9.24 19.13
CA GLN A 191 7.91 10.03 18.07
C GLN A 191 7.31 11.44 17.95
N ASN A 192 6.00 11.58 18.08
CA ASN A 192 5.33 12.89 18.03
C ASN A 192 5.72 13.76 19.23
N VAL A 193 5.72 13.20 20.44
CA VAL A 193 6.17 13.90 21.65
C VAL A 193 7.63 14.33 21.52
N ALA A 194 8.52 13.45 21.07
CA ALA A 194 9.92 13.78 20.87
C ALA A 194 10.12 14.96 19.89
N ARG A 195 9.39 14.96 18.76
CA ARG A 195 9.41 16.08 17.79
C ARG A 195 8.94 17.40 18.42
N GLN A 196 7.87 17.38 19.21
CA GLN A 196 7.36 18.59 19.88
C GLN A 196 8.37 19.14 20.91
N LEU A 197 9.04 18.27 21.66
CA LEU A 197 10.06 18.68 22.63
C LEU A 197 11.27 19.31 21.93
N GLN A 198 11.73 18.74 20.82
CA GLN A 198 12.81 19.32 20.01
C GLN A 198 12.44 20.70 19.47
N GLN A 199 11.21 20.88 18.96
CA GLN A 199 10.73 22.18 18.49
C GLN A 199 10.70 23.23 19.60
N ARG A 200 10.35 22.84 20.82
CA ARG A 200 10.32 23.75 21.98
C ARG A 200 11.71 24.14 22.51
N GLN A 201 12.73 23.32 22.28
CA GLN A 201 14.11 23.64 22.69
C GLN A 201 14.85 24.54 21.70
N MET A 202 14.28 24.76 20.50
CA MET A 202 14.82 25.65 19.46
C MET A 202 14.19 27.05 19.48
N VAL A 203 13.31 27.34 20.47
CA VAL A 203 12.68 28.65 20.72
C VAL A 203 13.24 29.21 22.03
#